data_AF-A0A2G6R285-F1
#
_entry.id   AF-A0A2G6R285-F1
#
_cell.length_a   1.000
_cell.length_b   1.000
_cell.length_c   1.000
_cell.angle_alpha   90.00
_cell.angle_beta   90.00
_cell.angle_gamma   90.00
#
_symmetry.space_group_name_H-M   'P 1'
#
loop_
_entity.id
_entity.type
_entity.pdbx_description
1 polymer ?
#
loop_
_entity_poly.entity_id
_entity_poly.type
_entity_poly.pdbx_seq_one_letter_code
_entity_poly.pdbx_strand_id
1 'polypeptide(L)' 'MLNIEQIKEKLSQVKYPGFEKSIMDFGFVKDVQVDGDNALIILDITSSA' A
#
# COMPACT_ATOMS: atom_id res chain seq x y z
N MET A 1 11.60 -10.32 11.83
CA MET A 1 11.93 -8.94 11.42
C MET A 1 11.00 -8.61 10.28
N LEU A 2 10.20 -7.57 10.43
CA LEU A 2 9.24 -7.17 9.41
C LEU A 2 10.00 -6.51 8.26
N ASN A 3 9.81 -6.98 7.03
CA ASN A 3 10.53 -6.46 5.86
C ASN A 3 9.60 -5.61 4.99
N ILE A 4 10.08 -4.43 4.56
CA ILE A 4 9.36 -3.53 3.64
C ILE A 4 8.93 -4.26 2.35
N GLU A 5 9.76 -5.16 1.83
CA GLU A 5 9.45 -5.92 0.61
C GLU A 5 8.21 -6.82 0.78
N GLN A 6 8.09 -7.50 1.92
CA GLN A 6 6.93 -8.35 2.22
C GLN A 6 5.65 -7.51 2.35
N ILE A 7 5.75 -6.31 2.91
CA ILE A 7 4.61 -5.38 3.01
C ILE A 7 4.21 -4.92 1.61
N LYS A 8 5.17 -4.49 0.78
CA LYS A 8 4.88 -4.06 -0.60
C LYS A 8 4.25 -5.18 -1.44
N GLU A 9 4.74 -6.41 -1.30
CA GLU A 9 4.16 -7.57 -1.99
C GLU A 9 2.70 -7.80 -1.57
N LYS A 10 2.39 -7.71 -0.26
CA LYS A 10 1.01 -7.79 0.23
C LYS A 10 0.15 -6.63 -0.26
N LEU A 11 0.66 -5.40 -0.25
CA LEU A 11 -0.07 -4.23 -0.74
C LEU A 11 -0.41 -4.34 -2.23
N SER A 12 0.45 -4.96 -3.04
CA SER A 12 0.16 -5.27 -4.45
C SER A 12 -0.97 -6.28 -4.65
N GLN A 13 -1.31 -7.07 -3.63
CA GLN A 13 -2.48 -7.97 -3.67
C GLN A 13 -3.77 -7.28 -3.23
N VAL A 14 -3.70 -6.09 -2.63
CA VAL A 14 -4.88 -5.33 -2.21
C VAL A 14 -5.46 -4.61 -3.42
N LYS A 15 -6.52 -5.19 -4.00
CA LYS A 15 -7.27 -4.61 -5.11
C LYS A 15 -8.15 -3.46 -4.64
N TYR A 16 -8.18 -2.37 -5.41
CA TYR A 16 -9.06 -1.26 -5.09
C TYR A 16 -10.50 -1.59 -5.52
N PRO A 17 -11.51 -1.44 -4.64
CA PRO A 17 -12.89 -1.79 -4.96
C PRO A 17 -13.40 -1.05 -6.19
N GLY A 18 -14.05 -1.78 -7.11
CA GLY A 18 -14.54 -1.21 -8.37
C GLY A 18 -13.50 -1.12 -9.49
N PHE A 19 -12.25 -1.50 -9.24
CA PHE A 19 -11.20 -1.56 -10.25
C PHE A 19 -10.43 -2.88 -10.21
N GLU A 20 -9.83 -3.26 -11.33
CA GLU A 20 -9.06 -4.51 -11.43
C GLU A 20 -7.63 -4.38 -10.87
N LYS A 21 -7.13 -3.14 -10.78
CA LYS A 21 -5.78 -2.78 -10.34
C LYS A 21 -5.65 -2.68 -8.81
N SER A 22 -4.43 -2.88 -8.32
CA SER A 22 -4.10 -2.78 -6.89
C SER A 22 -3.88 -1.34 -6.43
N ILE A 23 -3.94 -1.11 -5.12
CA ILE A 23 -3.59 0.20 -4.52
C ILE A 23 -2.14 0.63 -4.83
N MET A 24 -1.26 -0.33 -5.11
CA MET A 24 0.11 -0.09 -5.58
C MET A 24 0.12 0.38 -7.04
N ASP A 25 -0.66 -0.26 -7.91
CA ASP A 25 -0.75 0.09 -9.34
C ASP A 25 -1.35 1.49 -9.57
N PHE A 26 -2.24 1.94 -8.68
CA PHE A 26 -2.78 3.29 -8.70
C PHE A 26 -1.81 4.34 -8.14
N GLY A 27 -0.72 3.93 -7.51
CA GLY A 27 0.21 4.85 -6.86
C GLY A 27 -0.39 5.53 -5.63
N PHE A 28 -1.38 4.90 -4.98
CA PHE A 28 -1.97 5.42 -3.74
C PHE A 28 -1.00 5.32 -2.56
N VAL A 29 -0.10 4.33 -2.58
CA VAL A 29 0.93 4.17 -1.56
C VAL A 29 2.02 5.22 -1.78
N LYS A 30 2.03 6.26 -0.92
CA LYS A 30 3.03 7.32 -0.95
C LYS A 30 4.31 6.94 -0.23
N ASP A 31 4.17 6.30 0.93
CA ASP A 31 5.30 5.90 1.75
C ASP A 31 5.00 4.64 2.56
N VAL A 32 6.06 3.87 2.84
CA VAL A 32 6.02 2.66 3.67
C VAL A 32 7.24 2.67 4.57
N GLN A 33 7.01 2.83 5.86
CA GLN A 33 8.05 2.83 6.89
C GLN A 33 7.86 1.61 7.78
N VAL A 34 8.98 1.01 8.20
CA VAL A 34 8.99 -0.12 9.12
C VAL A 34 9.91 0.23 10.28
N ASP A 35 9.38 0.13 11.49
CA ASP A 35 10.12 0.37 12.74
C ASP A 35 9.92 -0.81 13.68
N GLY A 36 10.93 -1.69 13.73
CA GLY A 36 10.89 -2.94 14.48
C GLY A 36 9.76 -3.86 14.00
N ASP A 37 8.71 -3.96 14.81
CA ASP A 37 7.50 -4.75 14.54
C ASP A 37 6.32 -3.91 14.04
N ASN A 38 6.48 -2.59 13.96
CA ASN A 38 5.44 -1.67 13.47
C ASN A 38 5.66 -1.33 11.99
N ALA A 39 4.57 -1.27 11.23
CA ALA A 39 4.57 -0.77 9.86
C ALA A 39 3.64 0.45 9.77
N LEU A 40 4.19 1.55 9.25
CA LEU A 40 3.43 2.75 8.92
C LEU A 40 3.32 2.84 7.39
N ILE A 41 2.09 2.91 6.89
CA ILE A 41 1.81 2.98 5.46
C ILE A 41 1.02 4.26 5.21
N ILE A 42 1.59 5.18 4.44
CA ILE A 42 0.96 6.44 4.07
C ILE A 42 0.28 6.26 2.72
N LEU A 43 -1.04 6.34 2.73
CA LEU A 43 -1.90 6.24 1.56
C LEU A 43 -2.47 7.62 1.23
N ASP A 44 -2.45 7.98 -0.04
CA ASP A 44 -3.06 9.20 -0.56
C ASP A 44 -4.02 8.81 -1.69
N ILE A 45 -5.31 8.80 -1.36
CA ILE A 45 -6.38 8.37 -2.25
C ILE A 45 -7.11 9.64 -2.68
N THR A 46 -6.83 10.11 -3.89
CA THR A 46 -7.57 11.21 -4.49
C THR A 46 -8.96 10.71 -4.86
N SER A 47 -9.93 10.97 -3.99
CA SER A 47 -11.34 10.74 -4.31
C SER A 47 -11.76 11.72 -5.40
N SER A 48 -11.87 11.23 -6.63
CA SER A 48 -12.70 11.87 -7.67
C SER A 48 -14.14 11.41 -7.45
N ALA A 49 -14.80 11.97 -6.44
CA ALA A 49 -16.26 11.90 -6.29
C ALA A 49 -16.93 12.85 -7.28
#